data_AF-A0A814M510-F1
#
_entry.id   AF-A0A814M510-F1
#
_cell.length_a   1.000
_cell.length_b   1.000
_cell.length_c   1.000
_cell.angle_alpha   90.00
_cell.angle_beta   90.00
_cell.angle_gamma   90.00
#
_symmetry.space_group_name_H-M   'P 1'
#
loop_
_entity.id
_entity.type
_entity.pdbx_description
1 polymer ?
#
loop_
_entity_poly.entity_id
_entity_poly.type
_entity_poly.pdbx_seq_one_letter_code
_entity_poly.pdbx_strand_id
1 'polypeptide(L)'
;MSARNRFNINDISNEILALILVKISGKELLKSVIFTCKKWNKIIDSEAFWAYKISNEKKATPELIKFLIENDLYEPKRLYFKNPYGKNLIKNACADKGFYGWDFKKCVEFSNDFRIAFCYTFGENESYNENRLPIKNLYKNYEKYFCKAENIDLESEFAGFRIERNGNGGVQAVDQHSKPIKNYVTTYEFCIKYQLIDLYREGVDQKVIEKLRPRIEIEDFYAPRNDCGSEYFVQAVLFDQNFSPLDSKYFTDQFPQWSDCTWKKFTHVLKDYSSDVRYILFQHGGNDTQYWAGHYGIKVTNSAMRLNLF
;
A
#
# COMPACT_ATOMS: atom_id res chain seq x y z
N MET A 1 64.03 -16.20 -13.87
CA MET A 1 62.91 -15.26 -13.61
C MET A 1 61.70 -16.08 -13.20
N SER A 2 61.36 -16.11 -11.90
CA SER A 2 60.17 -16.80 -11.41
C SER A 2 58.94 -15.99 -11.80
N ALA A 3 58.09 -16.55 -12.66
CA ALA A 3 56.79 -15.98 -12.95
C ALA A 3 55.98 -16.00 -11.65
N ARG A 4 55.83 -14.84 -11.00
CA ARG A 4 54.86 -14.69 -9.90
C ARG A 4 53.52 -15.15 -10.42
N ASN A 5 53.05 -16.30 -9.93
CA ASN A 5 51.75 -16.85 -10.22
C ASN A 5 50.71 -15.83 -9.74
N ARG A 6 50.26 -14.93 -10.62
CA ARG A 6 49.29 -13.89 -10.27
C ARG A 6 47.95 -14.58 -10.16
N PHE A 7 47.46 -14.71 -8.94
CA PHE A 7 46.10 -15.15 -8.68
C PHE A 7 45.10 -14.30 -9.48
N ASN A 8 44.31 -14.93 -10.34
CA ASN A 8 43.19 -14.30 -11.01
C ASN A 8 41.90 -14.81 -10.38
N ILE A 9 41.04 -13.89 -9.94
CA ILE A 9 39.75 -14.23 -9.33
C ILE A 9 38.85 -15.06 -10.27
N ASN A 10 39.08 -14.98 -11.59
CA ASN A 10 38.33 -15.79 -12.55
C ASN A 10 38.77 -17.26 -12.59
N ASP A 11 39.86 -17.65 -11.92
CA ASP A 11 40.36 -19.03 -11.90
C ASP A 11 39.73 -19.86 -10.77
N ILE A 12 39.06 -19.23 -9.80
CA ILE A 12 38.36 -19.94 -8.71
C ILE A 12 37.06 -20.61 -9.22
N SER A 13 36.53 -21.56 -8.45
CA SER A 13 35.27 -22.24 -8.80
C SER A 13 34.07 -21.29 -8.82
N ASN A 14 33.02 -21.65 -9.56
CA ASN A 14 31.81 -20.81 -9.65
C ASN A 14 31.12 -20.66 -8.29
N GLU A 15 31.17 -21.69 -7.46
CA GLU A 15 30.58 -21.74 -6.12
C GLU A 15 31.28 -20.75 -5.20
N ILE A 16 32.62 -20.74 -5.17
CA ILE A 16 33.38 -19.78 -4.37
C ILE A 16 33.19 -18.36 -4.88
N LEU A 17 33.19 -18.17 -6.20
CA LEU A 17 32.90 -16.86 -6.79
C LEU A 17 31.49 -16.37 -6.44
N ALA A 18 30.48 -17.24 -6.46
CA ALA A 18 29.13 -16.91 -6.03
C ALA A 18 29.07 -16.47 -4.56
N LEU A 19 29.82 -17.12 -3.67
CA LEU A 19 29.94 -16.73 -2.25
C LEU A 19 30.59 -15.35 -2.05
N ILE A 20 31.48 -14.93 -2.95
CA ILE A 20 32.04 -13.59 -2.95
C ILE A 20 31.00 -12.59 -3.45
N LEU A 21 30.40 -12.87 -4.62
CA LEU A 21 29.43 -11.99 -5.27
C LEU A 21 28.16 -11.78 -4.42
N VAL A 22 27.75 -12.77 -3.62
CA VAL A 22 26.56 -12.65 -2.74
C VAL A 22 26.68 -11.50 -1.74
N LYS A 23 27.90 -11.10 -1.37
CA LYS A 23 28.17 -10.02 -0.41
C LYS A 23 27.95 -8.62 -1.02
N ILE A 24 27.88 -8.51 -2.34
CA ILE A 24 27.60 -7.26 -3.05
C ILE A 24 26.09 -7.04 -3.09
N SER A 25 25.61 -5.81 -2.89
CA SER A 25 24.18 -5.51 -2.96
C SER A 25 23.57 -5.93 -4.31
N GLY A 26 22.32 -6.41 -4.32
CA GLY A 26 21.67 -6.82 -5.57
C GLY A 26 21.60 -5.72 -6.63
N LYS A 27 21.48 -4.46 -6.22
CA LYS A 27 21.49 -3.30 -7.12
C LYS A 27 22.84 -3.13 -7.82
N GLU A 28 23.94 -3.16 -7.07
CA GLU A 28 25.29 -3.05 -7.64
C GLU A 28 25.64 -4.25 -8.52
N LEU A 29 25.18 -5.44 -8.15
CA LEU A 29 25.36 -6.63 -8.96
C LEU A 29 24.82 -6.41 -10.38
N LEU A 30 23.58 -5.96 -10.51
CA LEU A 30 22.92 -5.73 -11.80
C LEU A 30 23.38 -4.45 -12.50
N LYS A 31 23.88 -3.46 -11.78
CA LYS A 31 24.33 -2.18 -12.36
C LYS A 31 25.73 -2.26 -12.95
N SER A 32 26.64 -2.98 -12.29
CA SER A 32 28.07 -2.86 -12.56
C SER A 32 28.73 -4.24 -12.74
N VAL A 33 28.41 -5.19 -11.87
CA VAL A 33 29.16 -6.46 -11.74
C VAL A 33 28.83 -7.46 -12.86
N ILE A 34 27.60 -7.48 -13.36
CA ILE A 34 27.21 -8.33 -14.50
C ILE A 34 27.99 -8.02 -15.78
N PHE A 35 28.60 -6.85 -15.89
CA PHE A 35 29.33 -6.41 -17.08
C PHE A 35 30.83 -6.73 -17.00
N THR A 36 31.32 -7.27 -15.87
CA THR A 36 32.74 -7.60 -15.70
C THR A 36 33.19 -8.68 -16.68
N CYS A 37 32.48 -9.81 -16.74
CA CYS A 37 32.76 -10.88 -17.71
C CYS A 37 31.59 -11.87 -17.83
N LYS A 38 31.62 -12.72 -18.87
CA LYS A 38 30.59 -13.76 -19.12
C LYS A 38 30.40 -14.73 -17.94
N LYS A 39 31.47 -15.08 -17.24
CA LYS A 39 31.41 -16.00 -16.08
C LYS A 39 30.58 -15.40 -14.94
N TRP A 40 30.83 -14.12 -14.61
CA TRP A 40 30.14 -13.42 -13.53
C TRP A 40 28.67 -13.21 -13.88
N ASN A 41 28.41 -12.79 -15.13
CA ASN A 41 27.06 -12.67 -15.67
C ASN A 41 26.27 -13.99 -15.51
N LYS A 42 26.84 -15.12 -15.94
CA LYS A 42 26.20 -16.45 -15.85
C LYS A 42 25.87 -16.85 -14.41
N ILE A 43 26.75 -16.55 -13.44
CA ILE A 43 26.49 -16.83 -12.02
C ILE A 43 25.34 -15.96 -11.51
N ILE A 44 25.40 -14.66 -11.75
CA ILE A 44 24.40 -13.69 -11.27
C ILE A 44 23.04 -13.91 -11.94
N ASP A 45 22.98 -14.44 -13.15
CA ASP A 45 21.72 -14.70 -13.84
C ASP A 45 21.03 -16.00 -13.39
N SER A 46 21.72 -16.85 -12.62
CA SER A 46 21.14 -18.11 -12.14
C SER A 46 20.14 -17.91 -10.99
N GLU A 47 19.05 -18.68 -10.99
CA GLU A 47 18.07 -18.67 -9.89
C GLU A 47 18.68 -19.12 -8.55
N ALA A 48 19.61 -20.07 -8.60
CA ALA A 48 20.32 -20.56 -7.41
C ALA A 48 21.08 -19.45 -6.68
N PHE A 49 21.69 -18.51 -7.42
CA PHE A 49 22.37 -17.36 -6.84
C PHE A 49 21.41 -16.46 -6.07
N TRP A 50 20.24 -16.15 -6.64
CA TRP A 50 19.24 -15.30 -5.98
C TRP A 50 18.56 -16.00 -4.81
N ALA A 51 18.30 -17.32 -4.92
CA ALA A 51 17.78 -18.11 -3.80
C ALA A 51 18.75 -18.09 -2.61
N TYR A 52 20.05 -18.30 -2.86
CA TYR A 52 21.07 -18.21 -1.82
C TYR A 52 21.17 -16.80 -1.23
N LYS A 53 21.08 -15.77 -2.08
CA LYS A 53 21.11 -14.37 -1.65
C LYS A 53 19.92 -13.98 -0.77
N ILE A 54 18.71 -14.44 -1.10
CA ILE A 54 17.50 -14.27 -0.28
C ILE A 54 17.73 -14.83 1.12
N SER A 55 18.24 -16.07 1.21
CA SER A 55 18.52 -16.73 2.48
C SER A 55 19.60 -16.01 3.30
N ASN A 56 20.70 -15.57 2.65
CA ASN A 56 21.78 -14.84 3.32
C ASN A 56 21.34 -13.46 3.84
N GLU A 57 20.46 -12.76 3.13
CA GLU A 57 19.97 -11.43 3.51
C GLU A 57 18.62 -11.45 4.25
N LYS A 58 18.03 -12.62 4.49
CA LYS A 58 16.71 -12.80 5.13
C LYS A 58 15.60 -11.96 4.47
N LYS A 59 15.59 -11.90 3.14
CA LYS A 59 14.64 -11.09 2.35
C LYS A 59 13.23 -11.68 2.25
N ALA A 60 13.11 -12.97 2.49
CA ALA A 60 11.85 -13.71 2.53
C ALA A 60 11.94 -14.80 3.61
N THR A 61 10.80 -15.18 4.17
CA THR A 61 10.74 -16.26 5.17
C THR A 61 10.87 -17.63 4.50
N PRO A 62 11.42 -18.64 5.20
CA PRO A 62 11.48 -20.01 4.68
C PRO A 62 10.11 -20.57 4.29
N GLU A 63 9.06 -20.23 5.06
CA GLU A 63 7.69 -20.67 4.81
C GLU A 63 7.15 -20.12 3.49
N LEU A 64 7.41 -18.83 3.21
CA LEU A 64 7.03 -18.20 1.95
C LEU A 64 7.77 -18.83 0.76
N ILE A 65 9.07 -19.06 0.90
CA ILE A 65 9.89 -19.69 -0.16
C ILE A 65 9.36 -21.10 -0.45
N LYS A 66 9.16 -21.91 0.59
CA LYS A 66 8.62 -23.27 0.48
C LYS A 66 7.26 -23.26 -0.23
N PHE A 67 6.34 -22.40 0.21
CA PHE A 67 5.00 -22.29 -0.37
C PHE A 67 5.03 -21.92 -1.87
N LEU A 68 5.90 -20.99 -2.27
CA LEU A 68 6.04 -20.60 -3.67
C LEU A 68 6.64 -21.73 -4.53
N ILE A 69 7.58 -22.52 -3.99
CA ILE A 69 8.18 -23.68 -4.68
C ILE A 69 7.11 -24.76 -4.89
N GLU A 70 6.35 -25.10 -3.84
CA GLU A 70 5.29 -26.11 -3.89
C GLU A 70 4.19 -25.75 -4.90
N ASN A 71 4.02 -24.46 -5.18
CA ASN A 71 3.04 -23.97 -6.14
C ASN A 71 3.63 -23.63 -7.52
N ASP A 72 4.90 -23.90 -7.81
CA ASP A 72 5.55 -23.56 -9.10
C ASP A 72 5.47 -22.06 -9.43
N LEU A 73 5.62 -21.21 -8.40
CA LEU A 73 5.55 -19.75 -8.48
C LEU A 73 6.82 -19.07 -7.95
N TYR A 74 7.89 -19.84 -7.73
CA TYR A 74 9.12 -19.35 -7.12
C TYR A 74 10.06 -18.72 -8.15
N GLU A 75 10.08 -17.38 -8.18
CA GLU A 75 11.03 -16.58 -8.95
C GLU A 75 11.99 -15.82 -8.01
N PRO A 76 13.11 -16.42 -7.57
CA PRO A 76 13.95 -15.83 -6.53
C PRO A 76 14.54 -14.47 -6.90
N LYS A 77 14.91 -14.23 -8.16
CA LYS A 77 15.39 -12.90 -8.58
C LYS A 77 14.30 -11.84 -8.39
N ARG A 78 13.06 -12.12 -8.79
CA ARG A 78 11.91 -11.22 -8.59
C ARG A 78 11.61 -11.01 -7.11
N LEU A 79 11.50 -12.10 -6.35
CA LEU A 79 11.21 -12.07 -4.92
C LEU A 79 12.27 -11.27 -4.13
N TYR A 80 13.56 -11.38 -4.52
CA TYR A 80 14.64 -10.62 -3.89
C TYR A 80 14.44 -9.10 -4.01
N PHE A 81 14.09 -8.62 -5.22
CA PHE A 81 13.94 -7.19 -5.47
C PHE A 81 12.58 -6.64 -5.06
N LYS A 82 11.54 -7.47 -5.17
CA LYS A 82 10.16 -7.09 -4.90
C LYS A 82 9.44 -8.27 -4.26
N ASN A 83 9.47 -8.31 -2.93
CA ASN A 83 8.62 -9.18 -2.15
C ASN A 83 7.34 -8.40 -1.76
N PRO A 84 6.17 -8.69 -2.35
CA PRO A 84 4.92 -8.03 -2.00
C PRO A 84 4.19 -8.67 -0.81
N TYR A 85 4.60 -9.87 -0.38
CA TYR A 85 3.82 -10.71 0.53
C TYR A 85 4.12 -10.37 1.99
N GLY A 86 3.08 -10.27 2.82
CA GLY A 86 3.18 -10.00 4.26
C GLY A 86 3.65 -8.59 4.66
N LYS A 87 4.08 -7.75 3.71
CA LYS A 87 4.42 -6.34 3.96
C LYS A 87 3.19 -5.44 3.82
N ASN A 88 3.21 -4.28 4.48
CA ASN A 88 2.20 -3.25 4.25
C ASN A 88 2.42 -2.56 2.89
N LEU A 89 1.39 -2.57 2.04
CA LEU A 89 1.35 -1.90 0.75
C LEU A 89 0.90 -0.43 0.85
N ILE A 90 0.24 -0.05 1.96
CA ILE A 90 -0.09 1.35 2.25
C ILE A 90 1.18 2.09 2.67
N LYS A 91 1.48 3.17 1.94
CA LYS A 91 2.61 4.05 2.22
C LYS A 91 2.20 5.10 3.24
N ASN A 92 3.13 5.51 4.10
CA ASN A 92 2.94 6.64 5.02
C ASN A 92 1.62 6.55 5.82
N ALA A 93 1.35 5.36 6.36
CA ALA A 93 0.13 5.04 7.10
C ALA A 93 -0.06 5.91 8.36
N CYS A 94 1.05 6.33 8.98
CA CYS A 94 1.08 7.06 10.24
C CYS A 94 1.57 8.51 10.10
N ALA A 95 1.44 9.12 8.92
CA ALA A 95 1.79 10.54 8.68
C ALA A 95 3.25 10.94 9.00
N ASP A 96 4.18 9.99 9.10
CA ASP A 96 5.60 10.26 9.37
C ASP A 96 6.25 11.10 8.26
N LYS A 97 5.74 10.98 7.03
CA LYS A 97 6.21 11.70 5.85
C LYS A 97 5.19 12.72 5.36
N GLY A 98 4.42 13.31 6.27
CA GLY A 98 3.42 14.31 5.91
C GLY A 98 2.27 13.65 5.17
N PHE A 99 1.91 14.18 4.01
CA PHE A 99 0.95 13.57 3.08
C PHE A 99 1.60 12.75 1.96
N TYR A 100 2.93 12.62 1.95
CA TYR A 100 3.64 11.91 0.89
C TYR A 100 3.10 10.49 0.70
N GLY A 101 2.84 10.13 -0.56
CA GLY A 101 2.31 8.82 -0.94
C GLY A 101 0.80 8.70 -0.87
N TRP A 102 0.08 9.73 -0.41
CA TRP A 102 -1.36 9.84 -0.55
C TRP A 102 -1.74 10.70 -1.76
N ASP A 103 -2.80 10.30 -2.42
CA ASP A 103 -3.44 11.03 -3.50
C ASP A 103 -4.70 11.73 -2.98
N PHE A 104 -5.03 12.87 -3.57
CA PHE A 104 -6.19 13.66 -3.23
C PHE A 104 -6.93 14.05 -4.49
N LYS A 105 -8.26 14.19 -4.40
CA LYS A 105 -9.05 14.65 -5.53
C LYS A 105 -8.64 16.09 -5.87
N LYS A 106 -8.34 16.37 -7.14
CA LYS A 106 -8.08 17.75 -7.57
C LYS A 106 -9.36 18.58 -7.41
N CYS A 107 -9.23 19.75 -6.82
CA CYS A 107 -10.27 20.77 -6.77
C CYS A 107 -10.46 21.37 -8.16
N VAL A 108 -11.08 20.65 -9.10
CA VAL A 108 -11.51 21.23 -10.38
C VAL A 108 -13.02 21.08 -10.46
N GLU A 109 -13.70 22.20 -10.21
CA GLU A 109 -15.10 22.55 -10.54
C GLU A 109 -16.11 21.41 -10.66
N PHE A 110 -16.62 20.85 -9.56
CA PHE A 110 -17.91 20.14 -9.61
C PHE A 110 -18.71 20.36 -8.33
N SER A 111 -20.02 20.55 -8.51
CA SER A 111 -21.00 20.87 -7.47
C SER A 111 -21.02 19.84 -6.32
N ASN A 112 -21.61 20.27 -5.20
CA ASN A 112 -21.77 19.54 -3.94
C ASN A 112 -22.45 18.16 -4.02
N ASP A 113 -22.90 17.71 -5.20
CA ASP A 113 -23.55 16.41 -5.44
C ASP A 113 -22.57 15.22 -5.52
N PHE A 114 -21.27 15.46 -5.53
CA PHE A 114 -20.24 14.41 -5.63
C PHE A 114 -19.98 13.62 -4.34
N ARG A 115 -20.69 13.91 -3.24
CA ARG A 115 -20.58 13.18 -1.94
C ARG A 115 -20.81 11.67 -2.06
N ILE A 116 -21.42 11.21 -3.16
CA ILE A 116 -21.87 9.82 -3.36
C ILE A 116 -20.98 9.05 -4.36
N ALA A 117 -20.10 9.71 -5.11
CA ALA A 117 -19.56 9.15 -6.35
C ALA A 117 -18.44 8.08 -6.19
N PHE A 118 -17.91 7.86 -4.99
CA PHE A 118 -16.83 6.88 -4.78
C PHE A 118 -17.20 5.71 -3.88
N CYS A 119 -18.31 5.75 -3.14
CA CYS A 119 -18.77 4.65 -2.30
C CYS A 119 -19.39 3.55 -3.17
N TYR A 120 -18.54 2.66 -3.71
CA TYR A 120 -18.99 1.43 -4.34
C TYR A 120 -19.68 0.52 -3.30
N THR A 121 -21.00 0.43 -3.31
CA THR A 121 -21.75 -0.61 -2.60
C THR A 121 -22.21 -1.62 -3.64
N PHE A 122 -21.47 -2.72 -3.81
CA PHE A 122 -22.04 -3.89 -4.46
C PHE A 122 -23.13 -4.45 -3.53
N GLY A 123 -24.39 -4.35 -3.95
CA GLY A 123 -25.53 -4.96 -3.29
C GLY A 123 -25.96 -4.28 -1.99
N GLU A 124 -26.75 -3.21 -2.11
CA GLU A 124 -27.94 -2.97 -1.29
C GLU A 124 -28.71 -1.76 -1.86
N ASN A 125 -29.88 -2.04 -2.46
CA ASN A 125 -30.92 -1.12 -2.96
C ASN A 125 -30.50 -0.04 -3.98
N GLU A 126 -30.50 -0.47 -5.24
CA GLU A 126 -30.49 0.39 -6.43
C GLU A 126 -31.74 1.29 -6.49
N SER A 127 -31.56 2.59 -6.21
CA SER A 127 -32.33 3.62 -6.94
C SER A 127 -31.38 4.22 -7.97
N TYR A 128 -31.51 3.75 -9.20
CA TYR A 128 -30.82 4.26 -10.38
C TYR A 128 -31.19 5.75 -10.54
N ASN A 129 -30.20 6.65 -10.49
CA ASN A 129 -30.42 8.07 -10.74
C ASN A 129 -29.62 8.46 -11.99
N GLU A 130 -30.34 8.78 -13.07
CA GLU A 130 -29.84 8.99 -14.44
C GLU A 130 -28.83 10.15 -14.58
N ASN A 131 -28.66 10.97 -13.54
CA ASN A 131 -27.67 12.06 -13.49
C ASN A 131 -26.25 11.62 -13.07
N ARG A 132 -26.00 10.32 -12.87
CA ARG A 132 -24.64 9.80 -12.59
C ARG A 132 -23.85 9.69 -13.90
N LEU A 133 -22.81 10.53 -14.05
CA LEU A 133 -21.78 10.38 -15.08
C LEU A 133 -21.37 8.91 -15.25
N PRO A 134 -21.27 8.36 -16.48
CA PRO A 134 -20.91 6.97 -16.69
C PRO A 134 -19.52 6.68 -16.09
N ILE A 135 -19.52 5.91 -15.00
CA ILE A 135 -18.34 5.59 -14.15
C ILE A 135 -17.20 4.95 -14.97
N LYS A 136 -17.50 4.37 -16.14
CA LYS A 136 -16.54 3.81 -17.10
C LYS A 136 -15.45 4.79 -17.58
N ASN A 137 -15.66 6.11 -17.49
CA ASN A 137 -14.69 7.12 -17.98
C ASN A 137 -13.86 7.83 -16.89
N LEU A 138 -14.22 7.68 -15.61
CA LEU A 138 -13.54 8.40 -14.51
C LEU A 138 -12.14 7.82 -14.23
N TYR A 139 -12.00 6.49 -14.24
CA TYR A 139 -10.77 5.81 -13.80
C TYR A 139 -9.70 5.64 -14.87
N LYS A 140 -10.05 5.70 -16.16
CA LYS A 140 -9.08 5.75 -17.27
C LYS A 140 -8.15 6.99 -17.20
N ASN A 141 -8.51 7.93 -16.33
CA ASN A 141 -7.84 9.20 -16.13
C ASN A 141 -7.53 9.45 -14.63
N TYR A 142 -7.17 8.42 -13.84
CA TYR A 142 -6.81 8.61 -12.42
C TYR A 142 -5.82 9.78 -12.22
N GLU A 143 -4.78 9.86 -13.04
CA GLU A 143 -3.80 10.98 -13.00
C GLU A 143 -4.39 12.36 -13.39
N LYS A 144 -5.51 12.39 -14.12
CA LYS A 144 -6.24 13.62 -14.44
C LYS A 144 -6.98 14.15 -13.21
N TYR A 145 -7.62 13.27 -12.44
CA TYR A 145 -8.53 13.64 -11.35
C TYR A 145 -7.88 13.67 -9.96
N PHE A 146 -6.75 12.98 -9.79
CA PHE A 146 -6.03 12.92 -8.53
C PHE A 146 -4.70 13.65 -8.63
N CYS A 147 -4.34 14.41 -7.60
CA CYS A 147 -3.00 14.95 -7.43
C CYS A 147 -2.29 14.20 -6.31
N LYS A 148 -1.01 13.91 -6.54
CA LYS A 148 -0.14 13.39 -5.50
C LYS A 148 0.23 14.51 -4.55
N ALA A 149 0.24 14.22 -3.25
CA ALA A 149 0.82 15.09 -2.25
C ALA A 149 2.37 15.02 -2.27
N GLU A 150 2.97 15.34 -3.41
CA GLU A 150 4.42 15.48 -3.55
C GLU A 150 4.83 16.89 -3.12
N ASN A 151 5.87 17.00 -2.28
CA ASN A 151 6.44 18.28 -1.81
C ASN A 151 5.50 19.16 -0.97
N ILE A 152 4.55 18.57 -0.25
CA ILE A 152 3.75 19.26 0.76
C ILE A 152 4.52 19.25 2.08
N ASP A 153 4.69 20.43 2.68
CA ASP A 153 5.40 20.59 3.95
C ASP A 153 4.76 19.72 5.05
N LEU A 154 5.61 19.13 5.88
CA LEU A 154 5.23 18.15 6.92
C LEU A 154 4.22 18.69 7.95
N GLU A 155 4.06 20.02 8.04
CA GLU A 155 3.25 20.72 9.04
C GLU A 155 2.01 21.41 8.45
N SER A 156 1.80 21.39 7.13
CA SER A 156 0.68 22.10 6.51
C SER A 156 -0.62 21.28 6.56
N GLU A 157 -1.76 21.98 6.58
CA GLU A 157 -3.06 21.40 6.24
C GLU A 157 -3.16 21.16 4.74
N PHE A 158 -3.80 20.08 4.32
CA PHE A 158 -3.99 19.79 2.91
C PHE A 158 -5.30 19.05 2.65
N ALA A 159 -6.09 19.54 1.70
CA ALA A 159 -7.34 18.93 1.26
C ALA A 159 -8.30 18.57 2.43
N GLY A 160 -8.40 19.47 3.41
CA GLY A 160 -9.26 19.29 4.60
C GLY A 160 -8.67 18.40 5.70
N PHE A 161 -7.43 17.92 5.52
CA PHE A 161 -6.70 17.17 6.54
C PHE A 161 -5.65 18.03 7.24
N ARG A 162 -5.46 17.74 8.52
CA ARG A 162 -4.29 18.16 9.31
C ARG A 162 -3.59 16.93 9.86
N ILE A 163 -2.30 17.04 10.13
CA ILE A 163 -1.53 16.01 10.82
C ILE A 163 -1.42 16.38 12.30
N GLU A 164 -1.80 15.46 13.16
CA GLU A 164 -1.70 15.61 14.61
C GLU A 164 -0.78 14.55 15.21
N ARG A 165 -0.08 14.93 16.28
CA ARG A 165 0.72 14.02 17.10
C ARG A 165 0.15 13.84 18.51
N ASN A 166 -0.65 14.81 18.95
CA ASN A 166 -1.21 14.85 20.28
C ASN A 166 -2.67 14.44 20.18
N GLY A 167 -3.19 13.76 21.20
CA GLY A 167 -4.56 13.25 21.21
C GLY A 167 -5.66 14.32 21.08
N ASN A 168 -5.34 15.61 21.02
CA ASN A 168 -6.22 16.78 20.86
C ASN A 168 -7.74 16.48 20.84
N GLY A 169 -8.40 16.65 21.98
CA GLY A 169 -9.82 16.32 22.13
C GLY A 169 -10.13 14.81 22.15
N GLY A 170 -9.15 13.94 22.35
CA GLY A 170 -9.31 12.48 22.37
C GLY A 170 -8.03 11.74 22.82
N VAL A 171 -7.95 10.44 22.54
CA VAL A 171 -6.81 9.59 22.95
C VAL A 171 -5.66 9.69 21.95
N GLN A 172 -4.41 9.78 22.43
CA GLN A 172 -3.22 9.76 21.57
C GLN A 172 -3.02 8.41 20.90
N ALA A 173 -2.78 8.40 19.58
CA ALA A 173 -2.45 7.19 18.85
C ALA A 173 -1.08 6.65 19.28
N VAL A 174 -0.98 5.33 19.44
CA VAL A 174 0.28 4.65 19.77
C VAL A 174 0.54 3.46 18.85
N ASP A 175 1.81 3.11 18.66
CA ASP A 175 2.21 1.87 17.99
C ASP A 175 2.07 0.65 18.92
N GLN A 176 2.42 -0.53 18.38
CA GLN A 176 2.41 -1.80 19.12
C GLN A 176 3.35 -1.85 20.35
N HIS A 177 4.23 -0.86 20.51
CA HIS A 177 5.16 -0.72 21.63
C HIS A 177 4.78 0.47 22.52
N SER A 178 3.52 0.94 22.42
CA SER A 178 2.99 2.08 23.17
C SER A 178 3.74 3.40 22.90
N LYS A 179 4.42 3.54 21.76
CA LYS A 179 5.07 4.80 21.38
C LYS A 179 4.09 5.69 20.61
N PRO A 180 4.03 7.00 20.89
CA PRO A 180 3.18 7.92 20.16
C PRO A 180 3.45 7.94 18.65
N ILE A 181 2.39 7.80 17.86
CA ILE A 181 2.41 7.94 16.41
C ILE A 181 1.55 9.14 15.99
N LYS A 182 1.77 9.64 14.77
CA LYS A 182 0.94 10.70 14.22
C LYS A 182 -0.34 10.12 13.60
N ASN A 183 -1.33 10.97 13.41
CA ASN A 183 -2.58 10.65 12.71
C ASN A 183 -2.95 11.79 11.76
N TYR A 184 -3.79 11.47 10.78
CA TYR A 184 -4.50 12.46 10.00
C TYR A 184 -5.82 12.79 10.72
N VAL A 185 -6.25 14.05 10.71
CA VAL A 185 -7.54 14.49 11.25
C VAL A 185 -8.28 15.28 10.19
N THR A 186 -9.59 15.09 10.09
CA THR A 186 -10.46 15.72 9.10
C THR A 186 -11.11 17.00 9.63
N THR A 187 -11.54 17.87 8.73
CA THR A 187 -12.36 19.06 9.02
C THR A 187 -13.86 18.72 9.04
N TYR A 188 -14.72 19.73 9.01
CA TYR A 188 -16.17 19.61 8.88
C TYR A 188 -16.65 19.20 7.48
N GLU A 189 -15.83 19.44 6.45
CA GLU A 189 -16.12 18.96 5.10
C GLU A 189 -15.74 17.48 4.94
N PHE A 190 -16.38 16.80 3.98
CA PHE A 190 -16.08 15.40 3.68
C PHE A 190 -14.69 15.25 3.08
N CYS A 191 -13.75 14.80 3.89
CA CYS A 191 -12.34 14.67 3.55
C CYS A 191 -12.03 13.24 3.12
N ILE A 192 -11.32 13.05 2.00
CA ILE A 192 -10.91 11.73 1.51
C ILE A 192 -9.46 11.77 1.02
N LYS A 193 -8.70 10.74 1.34
CA LYS A 193 -7.39 10.48 0.76
C LYS A 193 -7.29 9.06 0.22
N TYR A 194 -6.47 8.89 -0.81
CA TYR A 194 -6.46 7.71 -1.67
C TYR A 194 -5.06 7.14 -1.82
N GLN A 195 -4.96 5.82 -2.00
CA GLN A 195 -3.76 5.16 -2.51
C GLN A 195 -4.12 4.11 -3.53
N LEU A 196 -3.65 4.31 -4.77
CA LEU A 196 -3.72 3.33 -5.83
C LEU A 196 -2.50 2.40 -5.78
N ILE A 197 -2.76 1.13 -5.54
CA ILE A 197 -1.76 0.06 -5.48
C ILE A 197 -1.78 -0.69 -6.81
N ASP A 198 -0.65 -0.69 -7.52
CA ASP A 198 -0.42 -1.52 -8.71
C ASP A 198 0.28 -2.82 -8.29
N LEU A 199 -0.46 -3.94 -8.34
CA LEU A 199 0.01 -5.23 -7.81
C LEU A 199 1.30 -5.72 -8.49
N TYR A 200 1.40 -5.56 -9.82
CA TYR A 200 2.60 -6.02 -10.54
C TYR A 200 3.78 -5.07 -10.32
N ARG A 201 3.55 -3.76 -10.16
CA ARG A 201 4.61 -2.83 -9.74
C ARG A 201 5.13 -3.17 -8.34
N GLU A 202 4.28 -3.64 -7.45
CA GLU A 202 4.66 -4.13 -6.11
C GLU A 202 5.39 -5.50 -6.14
N GLY A 203 5.34 -6.21 -7.26
CA GLY A 203 6.08 -7.45 -7.50
C GLY A 203 5.22 -8.70 -7.61
N VAL A 204 3.90 -8.59 -7.52
CA VAL A 204 2.98 -9.73 -7.65
C VAL A 204 3.01 -10.23 -9.09
N ASP A 205 3.19 -11.52 -9.29
CA ASP A 205 3.10 -12.14 -10.62
C ASP A 205 1.66 -12.42 -11.01
N GLN A 206 1.37 -12.35 -12.31
CA GLN A 206 0.04 -12.65 -12.83
C GLN A 206 -0.37 -14.08 -12.49
N LYS A 207 0.55 -15.05 -12.59
CA LYS A 207 0.27 -16.46 -12.25
C LYS A 207 -0.08 -16.63 -10.77
N VAL A 208 0.47 -15.79 -9.89
CA VAL A 208 0.12 -15.80 -8.46
C VAL A 208 -1.34 -15.38 -8.27
N ILE A 209 -1.80 -14.34 -8.96
CA ILE A 209 -3.21 -13.93 -8.92
C ILE A 209 -4.10 -15.02 -9.51
N GLU A 210 -3.78 -15.52 -10.70
CA GLU A 210 -4.58 -16.54 -11.41
C GLU A 210 -4.75 -17.83 -10.62
N LYS A 211 -3.65 -18.32 -10.03
CA LYS A 211 -3.60 -19.60 -9.32
C LYS A 211 -4.07 -19.49 -7.87
N LEU A 212 -3.65 -18.43 -7.17
CA LEU A 212 -3.78 -18.37 -5.72
C LEU A 212 -4.79 -17.35 -5.20
N ARG A 213 -5.09 -16.28 -5.95
CA ARG A 213 -5.92 -15.15 -5.48
C ARG A 213 -5.61 -14.78 -4.01
N PRO A 214 -4.39 -14.29 -3.71
CA PRO A 214 -3.91 -14.07 -2.35
C PRO A 214 -4.93 -13.28 -1.50
N ARG A 215 -5.11 -13.64 -0.24
CA ARG A 215 -5.98 -12.86 0.65
C ARG A 215 -5.47 -11.42 0.74
N ILE A 216 -6.35 -10.46 0.52
CA ILE A 216 -6.04 -9.03 0.68
C ILE A 216 -6.58 -8.63 2.05
N GLU A 217 -5.67 -8.56 3.01
CA GLU A 217 -5.97 -8.15 4.38
C GLU A 217 -5.91 -6.64 4.49
N ILE A 218 -6.96 -6.03 5.04
CA ILE A 218 -7.13 -4.59 5.16
C ILE A 218 -7.31 -4.25 6.63
N GLU A 219 -6.56 -3.28 7.12
CA GLU A 219 -6.70 -2.75 8.47
C GLU A 219 -6.68 -1.22 8.42
N ASP A 220 -7.43 -0.59 9.32
CA ASP A 220 -7.37 0.85 9.53
C ASP A 220 -7.76 1.20 10.96
N PHE A 221 -7.16 2.25 11.52
CA PHE A 221 -7.46 2.70 12.87
C PHE A 221 -8.06 4.09 12.82
N TYR A 222 -9.16 4.27 13.54
CA TYR A 222 -9.91 5.52 13.55
C TYR A 222 -10.43 5.87 14.94
N ALA A 223 -10.55 7.15 15.24
CA ALA A 223 -11.06 7.64 16.51
C ALA A 223 -11.78 8.99 16.34
N PRO A 224 -12.88 9.22 17.06
CA PRO A 224 -13.52 10.52 17.13
C PRO A 224 -12.80 11.44 18.13
N ARG A 225 -13.29 12.68 18.22
CA ARG A 225 -13.07 13.55 19.38
C ARG A 225 -14.17 13.35 20.43
N ASN A 226 -13.92 13.88 21.62
CA ASN A 226 -14.87 13.90 22.72
C ASN A 226 -15.92 14.98 22.48
N ASP A 227 -15.47 16.17 22.13
CA ASP A 227 -16.29 17.38 22.06
C ASP A 227 -17.02 17.56 20.73
N CYS A 228 -16.83 16.65 19.75
CA CYS A 228 -17.46 16.74 18.45
C CYS A 228 -17.87 15.38 17.92
N GLY A 229 -19.08 15.29 17.36
CA GLY A 229 -19.50 14.11 16.60
C GLY A 229 -18.76 14.05 15.27
N SER A 230 -18.55 12.85 14.74
CA SER A 230 -17.83 12.64 13.48
C SER A 230 -18.31 11.38 12.77
N GLU A 231 -18.10 11.35 11.46
CA GLU A 231 -18.32 10.18 10.61
C GLU A 231 -16.99 9.69 10.05
N TYR A 232 -16.81 8.38 10.05
CA TYR A 232 -15.68 7.66 9.47
C TYR A 232 -16.15 6.84 8.29
N PHE A 233 -15.35 6.76 7.22
CA PHE A 233 -15.51 5.70 6.24
C PHE A 233 -14.17 5.16 5.74
N VAL A 234 -14.22 3.92 5.24
CA VAL A 234 -13.11 3.27 4.55
C VAL A 234 -13.64 2.41 3.42
N GLN A 235 -12.87 2.36 2.33
CA GLN A 235 -13.14 1.50 1.22
C GLN A 235 -11.89 0.98 0.52
N ALA A 236 -11.94 -0.29 0.13
CA ALA A 236 -11.05 -0.86 -0.86
C ALA A 236 -11.83 -1.27 -2.10
N VAL A 237 -11.32 -0.95 -3.29
CA VAL A 237 -11.91 -1.35 -4.58
C VAL A 237 -10.86 -2.08 -5.41
N LEU A 238 -11.20 -3.27 -5.89
CA LEU A 238 -10.37 -4.08 -6.79
C LEU A 238 -10.70 -3.73 -8.24
N PHE A 239 -9.68 -3.57 -9.07
CA PHE A 239 -9.84 -3.21 -10.47
C PHE A 239 -9.05 -4.13 -11.40
N ASP A 240 -9.58 -4.34 -12.60
CA ASP A 240 -8.87 -4.98 -13.71
C ASP A 240 -7.81 -4.05 -14.35
N GLN A 241 -7.13 -4.54 -15.39
CA GLN A 241 -6.13 -3.76 -16.15
C GLN A 241 -6.67 -2.49 -16.84
N ASN A 242 -7.98 -2.45 -17.11
CA ASN A 242 -8.66 -1.32 -17.74
C ASN A 242 -9.33 -0.39 -16.71
N PHE A 243 -9.07 -0.63 -15.42
CA PHE A 243 -9.75 0.03 -14.31
C PHE A 243 -11.26 -0.19 -14.27
N SER A 244 -11.74 -1.34 -14.75
CA SER A 244 -13.11 -1.81 -14.48
C SER A 244 -13.17 -2.37 -13.05
N PRO A 245 -14.14 -1.96 -12.23
CA PRO A 245 -14.28 -2.47 -10.86
C PRO A 245 -14.68 -3.95 -10.87
N LEU A 246 -14.01 -4.74 -10.04
CA LEU A 246 -14.20 -6.18 -9.91
C LEU A 246 -14.86 -6.57 -8.59
N ASP A 247 -14.50 -5.88 -7.51
CA ASP A 247 -15.00 -6.13 -6.16
C ASP A 247 -14.73 -4.89 -5.29
N SER A 248 -15.43 -4.76 -4.16
CA SER A 248 -15.19 -3.69 -3.21
C SER A 248 -15.63 -4.02 -1.80
N LYS A 249 -14.90 -3.52 -0.80
CA LYS A 249 -15.38 -3.46 0.58
C LYS A 249 -15.55 -2.01 1.00
N TYR A 250 -16.78 -1.63 1.37
CA TYR A 250 -17.11 -0.37 2.03
C TYR A 250 -17.49 -0.58 3.51
N PHE A 251 -17.17 0.39 4.36
CA PHE A 251 -17.58 0.45 5.75
C PHE A 251 -17.65 1.91 6.22
N THR A 252 -18.63 2.22 7.07
CA THR A 252 -18.78 3.51 7.75
C THR A 252 -19.03 3.27 9.25
N ASP A 253 -18.62 4.22 10.08
CA ASP A 253 -18.97 4.29 11.50
C ASP A 253 -19.27 5.75 11.88
N GLN A 254 -20.20 5.94 12.81
CA GLN A 254 -20.63 7.27 13.25
C GLN A 254 -20.47 7.40 14.76
N PHE A 255 -20.00 8.56 15.17
CA PHE A 255 -19.74 8.87 16.57
C PHE A 255 -20.54 10.08 17.01
N PRO A 256 -21.30 9.98 18.12
CA PRO A 256 -21.96 11.13 18.70
C PRO A 256 -20.93 12.08 19.32
N GLN A 257 -21.37 13.31 19.56
CA GLN A 257 -20.67 14.18 20.50
C GLN A 257 -20.65 13.54 21.90
N TRP A 258 -19.61 13.80 22.67
CA TRP A 258 -19.34 13.23 23.99
C TRP A 258 -19.06 11.72 23.96
N SER A 259 -18.43 11.25 22.87
CA SER A 259 -17.98 9.87 22.74
C SER A 259 -16.79 9.55 23.66
N ASP A 260 -16.52 8.26 23.86
CA ASP A 260 -15.39 7.76 24.66
C ASP A 260 -14.00 8.03 24.04
N CYS A 261 -13.96 8.55 22.80
CA CYS A 261 -12.73 8.88 22.06
C CYS A 261 -11.79 7.69 21.84
N THR A 262 -12.32 6.48 21.89
CA THR A 262 -11.49 5.27 21.80
C THR A 262 -11.09 5.02 20.35
N TRP A 263 -9.85 4.58 20.17
CA TRP A 263 -9.38 4.10 18.88
C TRP A 263 -10.05 2.76 18.56
N LYS A 264 -10.84 2.73 17.49
CA LYS A 264 -11.38 1.51 16.91
C LYS A 264 -10.47 1.02 15.79
N LYS A 265 -10.53 -0.29 15.56
CA LYS A 265 -9.82 -0.96 14.47
C LYS A 265 -10.84 -1.54 13.49
N PHE A 266 -10.77 -1.11 12.24
CA PHE A 266 -11.41 -1.79 11.11
C PHE A 266 -10.51 -2.93 10.64
N THR A 267 -11.09 -4.08 10.35
CA THR A 267 -10.40 -5.20 9.70
C THR A 267 -11.32 -5.87 8.68
N HIS A 268 -10.75 -6.23 7.52
CA HIS A 268 -11.45 -7.00 6.51
C HIS A 268 -10.48 -7.84 5.68
N VAL A 269 -10.97 -8.92 5.10
CA VAL A 269 -10.20 -9.78 4.19
C VAL A 269 -11.01 -10.00 2.92
N LEU A 270 -10.50 -9.47 1.80
CA LEU A 270 -11.02 -9.82 0.47
C LEU A 270 -10.38 -11.12 0.01
N LYS A 271 -11.22 -12.05 -0.44
CA LYS A 271 -10.86 -13.39 -0.92
C LYS A 271 -11.81 -13.76 -2.06
N ASP A 272 -11.46 -14.80 -2.81
CA ASP A 272 -12.30 -15.34 -3.88
C ASP A 272 -12.70 -14.30 -4.97
N TYR A 273 -11.91 -13.23 -5.09
CA TYR A 273 -12.09 -12.17 -6.09
C TYR A 273 -11.63 -12.60 -7.49
N SER A 274 -12.03 -11.87 -8.53
CA SER A 274 -11.65 -12.20 -9.92
C SER A 274 -10.13 -12.26 -10.13
N SER A 275 -9.67 -13.24 -10.91
CA SER A 275 -8.26 -13.34 -11.34
C SER A 275 -7.79 -12.18 -12.22
N ASP A 276 -8.72 -11.34 -12.71
CA ASP A 276 -8.38 -10.19 -13.55
C ASP A 276 -7.84 -9.00 -12.74
N VAL A 277 -7.75 -9.11 -11.40
CA VAL A 277 -7.31 -7.99 -10.56
C VAL A 277 -5.87 -7.56 -10.88
N ARG A 278 -5.72 -6.24 -11.05
CA ARG A 278 -4.47 -5.56 -11.39
C ARG A 278 -4.15 -4.46 -10.39
N TYR A 279 -5.18 -3.73 -9.95
CA TYR A 279 -5.05 -2.60 -9.04
C TYR A 279 -5.97 -2.71 -7.84
N ILE A 280 -5.57 -2.05 -6.75
CA ILE A 280 -6.39 -1.85 -5.57
C ILE A 280 -6.41 -0.37 -5.24
N LEU A 281 -7.58 0.24 -5.14
CA LEU A 281 -7.74 1.58 -4.60
C LEU A 281 -8.15 1.49 -3.14
N PHE A 282 -7.28 1.95 -2.23
CA PHE A 282 -7.63 2.18 -0.84
C PHE A 282 -8.02 3.65 -0.65
N GLN A 283 -9.14 3.90 0.01
CA GLN A 283 -9.59 5.25 0.35
C GLN A 283 -10.25 5.26 1.72
N HIS A 284 -10.06 6.35 2.45
CA HIS A 284 -10.72 6.55 3.74
C HIS A 284 -10.75 8.03 4.10
N GLY A 285 -11.53 8.34 5.12
CA GLY A 285 -11.62 9.68 5.67
C GLY A 285 -12.94 9.85 6.39
N GLY A 286 -13.53 11.04 6.24
CA GLY A 286 -14.71 11.41 6.99
C GLY A 286 -14.81 12.91 7.21
N ASN A 287 -15.61 13.29 8.20
CA ASN A 287 -15.92 14.67 8.53
C ASN A 287 -16.41 14.79 9.97
N ASP A 288 -16.46 16.02 10.47
CA ASP A 288 -17.25 16.33 11.66
C ASP A 288 -18.75 16.40 11.36
N THR A 289 -19.59 16.33 12.40
CA THR A 289 -21.06 16.44 12.27
C THR A 289 -21.63 17.72 12.88
N GLN A 290 -20.78 18.60 13.42
CA GLN A 290 -21.19 19.85 14.09
C GLN A 290 -20.92 21.10 13.23
N TYR A 291 -20.24 20.93 12.09
CA TYR A 291 -19.83 21.99 11.18
C TYR A 291 -18.97 23.06 11.84
N TRP A 292 -18.03 22.64 12.70
CA TRP A 292 -17.18 23.56 13.45
C TRP A 292 -15.91 23.87 12.68
N ALA A 293 -15.62 25.15 12.51
CA ALA A 293 -14.40 25.59 11.84
C ALA A 293 -13.15 25.05 12.55
N GLY A 294 -12.38 24.22 11.87
CA GLY A 294 -11.19 23.58 12.42
C GLY A 294 -11.17 22.08 12.09
N HIS A 295 -10.35 21.33 12.81
CA HIS A 295 -10.13 19.90 12.56
C HIS A 295 -10.77 19.07 13.66
N TYR A 296 -12.10 19.09 13.67
CA TYR A 296 -12.92 18.41 14.69
C TYR A 296 -13.47 17.06 14.23
N GLY A 297 -13.19 16.65 12.99
CA GLY A 297 -13.70 15.42 12.42
C GLY A 297 -12.97 14.16 12.89
N ILE A 298 -13.16 13.07 12.15
CA ILE A 298 -12.53 11.79 12.44
C ILE A 298 -11.01 11.85 12.30
N LYS A 299 -10.32 11.11 13.17
CA LYS A 299 -8.88 10.82 13.09
C LYS A 299 -8.66 9.46 12.48
N VAL A 300 -7.67 9.32 11.59
CA VAL A 300 -7.28 8.05 10.96
C VAL A 300 -5.77 7.85 10.97
N THR A 301 -5.30 6.63 11.21
CA THR A 301 -3.86 6.28 11.22
C THR A 301 -3.63 4.78 11.06
N ASN A 302 -2.36 4.39 10.91
CA ASN A 302 -1.89 3.01 10.94
C ASN A 302 -2.63 2.06 9.97
N SER A 303 -3.10 2.62 8.85
CA SER A 303 -3.74 1.86 7.78
C SER A 303 -2.78 0.83 7.20
N ALA A 304 -3.29 -0.36 6.92
CA ALA A 304 -2.51 -1.41 6.31
C ALA A 304 -3.28 -2.18 5.26
N MET A 305 -2.55 -2.60 4.22
CA MET A 305 -3.01 -3.56 3.24
C MET A 305 -1.91 -4.57 2.99
N ARG A 306 -2.19 -5.86 3.16
CA ARG A 306 -1.21 -6.94 3.02
C ARG A 306 -1.74 -8.03 2.11
N LEU A 307 -0.85 -8.60 1.31
CA LEU A 307 -1.13 -9.79 0.52
C LEU A 307 -0.63 -11.01 1.29
N ASN A 308 -1.55 -11.91 1.60
CA ASN A 308 -1.26 -13.14 2.31
C ASN A 308 -1.57 -14.37 1.43
N LEU A 309 -0.58 -15.26 1.29
CA LEU A 309 -0.64 -16.41 0.39
C LEU A 309 -1.19 -17.68 1.07
N PHE A 310 -1.15 -17.78 2.40
CA PHE A 310 -1.50 -18.98 3.17
C PHE A 310 -2.08 -18.66 4.54
#